data_AF-A0A1Y1HYS3-F1
#
_entry.id   AF-A0A1Y1HYS3-F1
#
_cell.length_a   1.000
_cell.length_b   1.000
_cell.length_c   1.000
_cell.angle_alpha   90.00
_cell.angle_beta   90.00
_cell.angle_gamma   90.00
#
_symmetry.space_group_name_H-M   'P 1'
#
loop_
_entity.id
_entity.type
_entity.pdbx_description
1 polymer ?
#
loop_
_entity_poly.entity_id
_entity_poly.type
_entity_poly.pdbx_seq_one_letter_code
_entity_poly.pdbx_strand_id
1 'polypeptide(L)'
;MEEDTNSQLFAAQSVRKTGRMLRKLRSQIRMCWREFLMRCWTHISQDGLPCESVSSYYAPLAGLKGQALKTKLHDIVAKDARSFSYAQVWDALYILDAADTANPTASPDVIDIYSKRTFPKLAKGLPTGWNREHLWPRSYGLPDGTPQFTDLHNLRPADTNVNSSRGNKAFGECSRETDATCLIPANREAGSDTAANREIWTPPGEVRGDIARALFYMAVRYEGETPGSKDLELSDEPSIERGQMGRLSTLLKWHAADPPSASERLRNDRVCTMYQKNRNPFVDRPELVAAIWGTGPPPTNGGSSEPRLEPSKPQTPPKVPASNQPGAVWVNEFHYNNTGRDEGEFIEILVGANVDPRDVVVYLYNGADRGVYRTLAVGDGSLFEKGEVTSGGATLYVCQLPPNGLQNGPADGIAVTVGGRVVDFVSYDGTLTAASGPAEGLTSTPIEVRESEQTEKGSSVGLVDAVKKLWQVFRQATPGLRNQ
;
A
#
# COMPACT_ATOMS: atom_id res chain seq x y z
N MET A 1 -37.85 59.67 12.15
CA MET A 1 -36.46 59.16 12.31
C MET A 1 -36.38 57.64 12.46
N GLU A 2 -37.50 56.89 12.56
CA GLU A 2 -37.50 55.42 12.70
C GLU A 2 -37.71 54.65 11.37
N GLU A 3 -38.26 55.27 10.33
CA GLU A 3 -38.43 54.62 9.01
C GLU A 3 -37.14 54.53 8.19
N ASP A 4 -36.20 55.45 8.41
CA ASP A 4 -34.98 55.57 7.61
C ASP A 4 -33.90 54.54 8.04
N THR A 5 -33.90 54.14 9.31
CA THR A 5 -32.98 53.13 9.86
C THR A 5 -33.34 51.70 9.43
N ASN A 6 -34.63 51.39 9.28
CA ASN A 6 -35.07 50.06 8.81
C ASN A 6 -34.73 49.85 7.32
N SER A 7 -34.93 50.85 6.47
CA SER A 7 -34.57 50.76 5.04
C SER A 7 -33.06 50.54 4.84
N GLN A 8 -32.21 51.20 5.63
CA GLN A 8 -30.76 51.00 5.56
C GLN A 8 -30.33 49.61 6.07
N LEU A 9 -31.01 49.04 7.07
CA LEU A 9 -30.73 47.69 7.56
C LEU A 9 -31.08 46.61 6.51
N PHE A 10 -32.23 46.75 5.84
CA PHE A 10 -32.64 45.84 4.76
C PHE A 10 -31.71 45.91 3.55
N ALA A 11 -31.27 47.11 3.17
CA ALA A 11 -30.28 47.30 2.11
C ALA A 11 -28.93 46.64 2.46
N ALA A 12 -28.45 46.82 3.70
CA ALA A 12 -27.20 46.20 4.16
C ALA A 12 -27.26 44.67 4.23
N GLN A 13 -28.39 44.09 4.64
CA GLN A 13 -28.60 42.65 4.63
C GLN A 13 -28.69 42.07 3.21
N SER A 14 -29.35 42.78 2.30
CA SER A 14 -29.42 42.42 0.88
C SER A 14 -28.04 42.41 0.23
N VAL A 15 -27.23 43.46 0.42
CA VAL A 15 -25.85 43.54 -0.09
C VAL A 15 -24.95 42.43 0.48
N ARG A 16 -25.09 42.09 1.77
CA ARG A 16 -24.35 40.96 2.38
C ARG A 16 -24.75 39.61 1.79
N LYS A 17 -26.04 39.41 1.49
CA LYS A 17 -26.57 38.17 0.90
C LYS A 17 -26.08 38.01 -0.55
N THR A 18 -26.13 39.09 -1.33
CA THR A 18 -25.63 39.15 -2.71
C THR A 18 -24.10 38.95 -2.76
N GLY A 19 -23.34 39.54 -1.83
CA GLY A 19 -21.90 39.32 -1.71
C GLY A 19 -21.51 37.89 -1.27
N ARG A 20 -22.36 37.19 -0.50
CA ARG A 20 -22.15 35.78 -0.15
C ARG A 20 -22.49 34.86 -1.33
N MET A 21 -23.51 35.20 -2.12
CA MET A 21 -23.89 34.49 -3.34
C MET A 21 -22.83 34.66 -4.46
N LEU A 22 -22.32 35.87 -4.68
CA LEU A 22 -21.22 36.15 -5.61
C LEU A 22 -19.92 35.42 -5.22
N ARG A 23 -19.63 35.27 -3.92
CA ARG A 23 -18.48 34.46 -3.45
C ARG A 23 -18.67 32.96 -3.72
N LYS A 24 -19.88 32.43 -3.52
CA LYS A 24 -20.22 31.04 -3.88
C LYS A 24 -20.15 30.82 -5.39
N LEU A 25 -20.65 31.76 -6.19
CA LEU A 25 -20.63 31.68 -7.65
C LEU A 25 -19.20 31.79 -8.19
N ARG A 26 -18.35 32.69 -7.64
CA ARG A 26 -16.92 32.74 -7.96
C ARG A 26 -16.17 31.47 -7.56
N SER A 27 -16.55 30.83 -6.45
CA SER A 27 -16.00 29.54 -6.05
C SER A 27 -16.38 28.43 -7.03
N GLN A 28 -17.66 28.36 -7.44
CA GLN A 28 -18.14 27.38 -8.41
C GLN A 28 -17.55 27.61 -9.81
N ILE A 29 -17.44 28.85 -10.26
CA ILE A 29 -16.80 29.21 -11.54
C ILE A 29 -15.31 28.87 -11.50
N ARG A 30 -14.60 29.11 -10.38
CA ARG A 30 -13.20 28.65 -10.22
C ARG A 30 -13.08 27.13 -10.22
N MET A 31 -14.08 26.40 -9.72
CA MET A 31 -14.12 24.94 -9.74
C MET A 31 -14.34 24.42 -11.17
N CYS A 32 -15.31 24.97 -11.91
CA CYS A 32 -15.54 24.62 -13.32
C CYS A 32 -14.36 25.01 -14.22
N TRP A 33 -13.72 26.16 -13.98
CA TRP A 33 -12.50 26.55 -14.70
C TRP A 33 -11.31 25.64 -14.35
N ARG A 34 -11.22 25.13 -13.12
CA ARG A 34 -10.20 24.13 -12.72
C ARG A 34 -10.44 22.77 -13.36
N GLU A 35 -11.70 22.32 -13.47
CA GLU A 35 -12.02 21.09 -14.20
C GLU A 35 -11.77 21.23 -15.71
N PHE A 36 -12.06 22.40 -16.28
CA PHE A 36 -11.73 22.72 -17.67
C PHE A 36 -10.21 22.77 -17.90
N LEU A 37 -9.44 23.35 -16.99
CA LEU A 37 -7.97 23.38 -17.07
C LEU A 37 -7.34 21.98 -16.85
N MET A 38 -7.91 21.13 -15.99
CA MET A 38 -7.46 19.73 -15.85
C MET A 38 -7.80 18.89 -17.10
N ARG A 39 -8.95 19.13 -17.73
CA ARG A 39 -9.30 18.51 -19.04
C ARG A 39 -8.50 19.07 -20.22
N CYS A 40 -8.05 20.32 -20.16
CA CYS A 40 -7.11 20.87 -21.14
C CYS A 40 -5.67 20.43 -20.89
N TRP A 41 -5.30 20.09 -19.65
CA TRP A 41 -3.97 19.52 -19.34
C TRP A 41 -3.78 18.13 -19.95
N THR A 42 -4.86 17.37 -20.13
CA THR A 42 -4.80 16.09 -20.87
C THR A 42 -4.55 16.25 -22.38
N HIS A 43 -4.47 17.47 -22.92
CA HIS A 43 -4.22 17.71 -24.36
C HIS A 43 -3.05 18.65 -24.69
N ILE A 44 -2.26 19.13 -23.71
CA ILE A 44 -0.99 19.82 -23.99
C ILE A 44 0.08 19.35 -23.00
N SER A 45 0.81 18.30 -23.39
CA SER A 45 2.25 18.09 -23.18
C SER A 45 2.60 16.67 -23.60
N GLN A 46 2.90 16.47 -24.88
CA GLN A 46 3.65 15.30 -25.35
C GLN A 46 5.15 15.48 -25.03
N ASP A 47 5.49 15.78 -23.78
CA ASP A 47 6.88 15.87 -23.28
C ASP A 47 6.97 15.37 -21.82
N GLY A 48 6.30 14.26 -21.54
CA GLY A 48 6.47 13.53 -20.29
C GLY A 48 6.82 12.10 -20.61
N LEU A 49 8.10 11.73 -20.55
CA LEU A 49 8.46 10.31 -20.52
C LEU A 49 7.61 9.64 -19.43
N PRO A 50 6.87 8.55 -19.75
CA PRO A 50 6.23 7.77 -18.72
C PRO A 50 7.30 7.31 -17.73
N CYS A 51 6.93 7.17 -16.45
CA CYS A 51 7.86 6.59 -15.50
C CYS A 51 8.35 5.24 -16.03
N GLU A 52 9.66 5.03 -15.97
CA GLU A 52 10.25 3.76 -16.37
C GLU A 52 9.62 2.62 -15.58
N SER A 53 9.56 1.43 -16.19
CA SER A 53 9.14 0.22 -15.47
C SER A 53 10.01 0.05 -14.23
N VAL A 54 9.47 -0.53 -13.15
CA VAL A 54 10.22 -0.79 -11.91
C VAL A 54 11.53 -1.56 -12.21
N SER A 55 11.49 -2.52 -13.14
CA SER A 55 12.68 -3.27 -13.54
C SER A 55 13.74 -2.38 -14.21
N SER A 56 13.34 -1.50 -15.12
CA SER A 56 14.26 -0.59 -15.81
C SER A 56 14.85 0.46 -14.87
N TYR A 57 13.98 1.03 -14.03
CA TYR A 57 14.31 2.09 -13.09
C TYR A 57 15.42 1.67 -12.11
N TYR A 58 15.40 0.42 -11.65
CA TYR A 58 16.40 -0.13 -10.72
C TYR A 58 17.47 -1.00 -11.37
N ALA A 59 17.49 -1.15 -12.70
CA ALA A 59 18.51 -1.93 -13.41
C ALA A 59 19.96 -1.55 -13.06
N PRO A 60 20.32 -0.26 -12.84
CA PRO A 60 21.69 0.12 -12.49
C PRO A 60 22.17 -0.32 -11.09
N LEU A 61 21.31 -0.95 -10.27
CA LEU A 61 21.68 -1.40 -8.92
C LEU A 61 22.34 -2.78 -8.89
N ALA A 62 22.35 -3.50 -10.02
CA ALA A 62 22.82 -4.88 -10.08
C ALA A 62 24.24 -5.03 -9.48
N GLY A 63 24.37 -5.89 -8.47
CA GLY A 63 25.64 -6.21 -7.81
C GLY A 63 26.13 -5.20 -6.77
N LEU A 64 25.43 -4.07 -6.55
CA LEU A 64 25.80 -3.08 -5.53
C LEU A 64 25.29 -3.48 -4.13
N LYS A 65 26.04 -3.12 -3.08
CA LYS A 65 25.68 -3.33 -1.67
C LYS A 65 26.18 -2.17 -0.79
N GLY A 66 25.64 -2.04 0.42
CA GLY A 66 26.11 -1.08 1.43
C GLY A 66 26.12 0.36 0.90
N GLN A 67 27.19 1.10 1.17
CA GLN A 67 27.29 2.51 0.79
C GLN A 67 27.21 2.73 -0.72
N ALA A 68 27.81 1.85 -1.53
CA ALA A 68 27.76 1.98 -2.98
C ALA A 68 26.32 1.83 -3.52
N LEU A 69 25.52 0.94 -2.89
CA LEU A 69 24.10 0.81 -3.19
C LEU A 69 23.32 2.06 -2.78
N LYS A 70 23.57 2.59 -1.57
CA LYS A 70 22.91 3.82 -1.07
C LYS A 70 23.17 5.01 -2.00
N THR A 71 24.43 5.28 -2.34
CA THR A 71 24.80 6.37 -3.25
C THR A 71 24.21 6.18 -4.63
N LYS A 72 24.19 4.96 -5.18
CA LYS A 72 23.57 4.74 -6.50
C LYS A 72 22.05 4.94 -6.47
N LEU A 73 21.40 4.51 -5.39
CA LEU A 73 19.97 4.75 -5.19
C LEU A 73 19.66 6.24 -5.09
N HIS A 74 20.46 7.00 -4.33
CA HIS A 74 20.38 8.46 -4.24
C HIS A 74 20.34 9.09 -5.64
N ASP A 75 21.30 8.75 -6.50
CA ASP A 75 21.37 9.27 -7.87
C ASP A 75 20.10 8.95 -8.68
N ILE A 76 19.61 7.69 -8.61
CA ILE A 76 18.42 7.23 -9.35
C ILE A 76 17.17 7.99 -8.90
N VAL A 77 16.96 8.14 -7.58
CA VAL A 77 15.77 8.81 -7.06
C VAL A 77 15.83 10.33 -7.24
N ALA A 78 17.01 10.90 -7.47
CA ALA A 78 17.22 12.33 -7.68
C ALA A 78 17.08 12.76 -9.14
N LYS A 79 17.55 11.95 -10.10
CA LYS A 79 17.79 12.32 -11.51
C LYS A 79 16.65 13.07 -12.19
N ASP A 80 15.41 12.64 -12.02
CA ASP A 80 14.22 13.18 -12.70
C ASP A 80 13.15 13.73 -11.74
N ALA A 81 13.50 13.85 -10.45
CA ALA A 81 12.56 14.25 -9.41
C ALA A 81 12.09 15.70 -9.59
N ARG A 82 10.78 15.88 -9.77
CA ARG A 82 10.12 17.20 -9.86
C ARG A 82 9.77 17.71 -8.48
N SER A 83 10.02 19.00 -8.24
CA SER A 83 9.63 19.69 -7.01
C SER A 83 8.29 20.38 -7.15
N PHE A 84 7.57 20.50 -6.03
CA PHE A 84 6.26 21.14 -5.97
C PHE A 84 6.30 22.38 -5.10
N SER A 85 5.44 23.36 -5.37
CA SER A 85 5.14 24.38 -4.39
C SER A 85 4.32 23.78 -3.25
N TYR A 86 4.46 24.36 -2.06
CA TYR A 86 3.71 23.88 -0.90
C TYR A 86 2.18 23.92 -1.11
N ALA A 87 1.69 24.86 -1.92
CA ALA A 87 0.28 24.94 -2.26
C ALA A 87 -0.20 23.77 -3.16
N GLN A 88 0.63 23.33 -4.11
CA GLN A 88 0.32 22.23 -5.04
C GLN A 88 0.25 20.87 -4.34
N VAL A 89 0.99 20.68 -3.24
CA VAL A 89 0.94 19.45 -2.42
C VAL A 89 -0.49 19.10 -2.04
N TRP A 90 -1.33 20.09 -1.71
CA TRP A 90 -2.73 19.81 -1.36
C TRP A 90 -3.48 19.07 -2.47
N ASP A 91 -3.31 19.53 -3.70
CA ASP A 91 -4.01 18.96 -4.85
C ASP A 91 -3.49 17.54 -5.16
N ALA A 92 -2.21 17.27 -4.89
CA ALA A 92 -1.65 15.92 -4.96
C ALA A 92 -2.20 14.99 -3.88
N LEU A 93 -2.25 15.43 -2.61
CA LEU A 93 -2.78 14.60 -1.51
C LEU A 93 -4.27 14.26 -1.67
N TYR A 94 -5.05 15.08 -2.38
CA TYR A 94 -6.44 14.75 -2.73
C TYR A 94 -6.55 13.50 -3.61
N ILE A 95 -5.51 13.13 -4.34
CA ILE A 95 -5.50 11.98 -5.25
C ILE A 95 -4.70 10.82 -4.65
N LEU A 96 -3.54 11.13 -4.07
CA LEU A 96 -2.63 10.14 -3.48
C LEU A 96 -3.24 9.45 -2.27
N ASP A 97 -3.99 10.19 -1.47
CA ASP A 97 -4.55 9.72 -0.20
C ASP A 97 -6.09 9.82 -0.20
N ALA A 98 -6.72 9.73 -1.38
CA ALA A 98 -8.18 9.66 -1.51
C ALA A 98 -8.76 8.43 -0.79
N ALA A 99 -9.88 8.60 -0.08
CA ALA A 99 -10.58 7.50 0.57
C ALA A 99 -11.13 6.46 -0.43
N ASP A 100 -11.68 6.90 -1.56
CA ASP A 100 -11.93 6.04 -2.72
C ASP A 100 -10.69 6.01 -3.60
N THR A 101 -9.92 4.93 -3.50
CA THR A 101 -8.69 4.74 -4.27
C THR A 101 -8.95 4.40 -5.74
N ALA A 102 -10.10 3.83 -6.09
CA ALA A 102 -10.46 3.50 -7.47
C ALA A 102 -10.86 4.76 -8.25
N ASN A 103 -11.58 5.69 -7.61
CA ASN A 103 -12.01 6.96 -8.21
C ASN A 103 -11.48 8.16 -7.41
N PRO A 104 -10.16 8.37 -7.34
CA PRO A 104 -9.55 9.34 -6.44
C PRO A 104 -9.99 10.77 -6.74
N THR A 105 -10.28 11.11 -7.99
CA THR A 105 -10.80 12.43 -8.39
C THR A 105 -12.22 12.67 -7.86
N ALA A 106 -13.07 11.65 -7.90
CA ALA A 106 -14.46 11.73 -7.44
C ALA A 106 -14.61 11.57 -5.92
N SER A 107 -13.62 10.95 -5.26
CA SER A 107 -13.60 10.79 -3.80
C SER A 107 -13.83 12.15 -3.12
N PRO A 108 -14.83 12.30 -2.23
CA PRO A 108 -15.04 13.54 -1.49
C PRO A 108 -13.99 13.73 -0.39
N ASP A 109 -13.39 12.63 0.05
CA ASP A 109 -12.58 12.55 1.27
C ASP A 109 -11.15 12.06 0.99
N VAL A 110 -10.27 12.34 1.95
CA VAL A 110 -8.94 11.75 2.09
C VAL A 110 -8.89 10.85 3.33
N ILE A 111 -8.00 9.88 3.35
CA ILE A 111 -7.71 9.05 4.53
C ILE A 111 -6.54 9.61 5.34
N ASP A 112 -6.72 9.66 6.66
CA ASP A 112 -5.77 10.17 7.62
C ASP A 112 -4.71 9.12 8.02
N ILE A 113 -3.45 9.54 8.17
CA ILE A 113 -2.35 8.60 8.48
C ILE A 113 -2.37 8.08 9.92
N TYR A 114 -2.74 8.90 10.91
CA TYR A 114 -2.61 8.53 12.33
C TYR A 114 -3.95 8.19 12.99
N SER A 115 -5.03 8.84 12.56
CA SER A 115 -6.37 8.55 13.08
C SER A 115 -7.12 7.51 12.26
N LYS A 116 -6.66 7.25 11.03
CA LYS A 116 -7.29 6.35 10.04
C LYS A 116 -8.74 6.72 9.66
N ARG A 117 -9.21 7.87 10.13
CA ARG A 117 -10.51 8.44 9.76
C ARG A 117 -10.42 9.08 8.38
N THR A 118 -11.57 9.24 7.74
CA THR A 118 -11.66 10.03 6.52
C THR A 118 -12.03 11.48 6.86
N PHE A 119 -11.51 12.41 6.06
CA PHE A 119 -11.86 13.82 6.16
C PHE A 119 -12.25 14.36 4.79
N PRO A 120 -13.25 15.26 4.72
CA PRO A 120 -13.53 16.00 3.49
C PRO A 120 -12.27 16.68 2.97
N LYS A 121 -12.00 16.56 1.66
CA LYS A 121 -10.86 17.24 1.01
C LYS A 121 -10.84 18.73 1.32
N LEU A 122 -12.02 19.35 1.33
CA LEU A 122 -12.19 20.77 1.60
C LEU A 122 -12.00 21.16 3.08
N ALA A 123 -11.92 20.20 4.00
CA ALA A 123 -11.59 20.45 5.40
C ALA A 123 -10.08 20.67 5.64
N LYS A 124 -9.27 20.72 4.56
CA LYS A 124 -7.84 20.99 4.65
C LYS A 124 -7.50 22.29 5.39
N GLY A 125 -6.56 22.23 6.33
CA GLY A 125 -6.09 23.36 7.12
C GLY A 125 -7.09 23.90 8.14
N LEU A 126 -8.26 23.26 8.31
CA LEU A 126 -9.22 23.65 9.35
C LEU A 126 -8.81 23.06 10.71
N PRO A 127 -9.13 23.74 11.84
CA PRO A 127 -8.82 23.24 13.19
C PRO A 127 -9.43 21.87 13.50
N THR A 128 -10.62 21.57 12.97
CA THR A 128 -11.30 20.27 13.12
C THR A 128 -11.23 19.41 11.85
N GLY A 129 -10.28 19.75 10.96
CA GLY A 129 -10.03 19.03 9.73
C GLY A 129 -8.67 18.35 9.76
N TRP A 130 -7.98 18.40 8.63
CA TRP A 130 -6.68 17.75 8.46
C TRP A 130 -5.64 18.73 7.92
N ASN A 131 -4.37 18.45 8.19
CA ASN A 131 -3.23 19.17 7.63
C ASN A 131 -2.23 18.22 6.97
N ARG A 132 -1.23 18.79 6.29
CA ARG A 132 -0.08 18.05 5.78
C ARG A 132 0.82 17.68 6.94
N GLU A 133 0.96 16.39 7.19
CA GLU A 133 1.97 15.86 8.08
C GLU A 133 3.28 15.66 7.32
N HIS A 134 4.36 16.11 7.93
CA HIS A 134 5.73 15.84 7.48
C HIS A 134 6.27 14.66 8.29
N LEU A 135 6.30 13.46 7.71
CA LEU A 135 6.80 12.27 8.40
C LEU A 135 8.24 12.47 8.88
N TRP A 136 9.09 13.07 8.06
CA TRP A 136 10.33 13.70 8.49
C TRP A 136 10.04 15.16 8.86
N PRO A 137 10.06 15.56 10.15
CA PRO A 137 9.58 16.88 10.54
C PRO A 137 10.50 18.00 10.01
N ARG A 138 9.90 19.15 9.71
CA ARG A 138 10.61 20.36 9.24
C ARG A 138 11.83 20.72 10.09
N SER A 139 11.71 20.60 11.41
CA SER A 139 12.78 20.94 12.36
C SER A 139 14.04 20.09 12.20
N TYR A 140 13.95 18.88 11.62
CA TYR A 140 15.09 17.99 11.38
C TYR A 140 15.85 18.31 10.07
N GLY A 141 15.78 19.55 9.59
CA GLY A 141 16.57 19.99 8.44
C GLY A 141 15.84 19.97 7.10
N LEU A 142 14.54 20.32 7.08
CA LEU A 142 13.81 20.59 5.83
C LEU A 142 13.52 22.09 5.71
N PRO A 143 14.40 22.89 5.06
CA PRO A 143 14.17 24.33 4.92
C PRO A 143 12.96 24.62 4.03
N ASP A 144 12.26 25.73 4.30
CA ASP A 144 11.10 26.10 3.49
C ASP A 144 11.48 26.34 2.02
N GLY A 145 10.62 25.90 1.11
CA GLY A 145 10.82 26.11 -0.33
C GLY A 145 11.82 25.17 -1.00
N THR A 146 12.34 24.17 -0.27
CA THR A 146 13.23 23.15 -0.81
C THR A 146 12.46 21.89 -1.29
N PRO A 147 13.04 21.06 -2.17
CA PRO A 147 12.41 19.83 -2.64
C PRO A 147 12.01 18.89 -1.50
N GLN A 148 12.89 18.71 -0.50
CA GLN A 148 12.64 17.85 0.67
C GLN A 148 11.47 18.32 1.54
N PHE A 149 11.14 19.61 1.50
CA PHE A 149 9.99 20.16 2.23
C PHE A 149 8.66 19.85 1.54
N THR A 150 8.66 19.62 0.23
CA THR A 150 7.44 19.37 -0.56
C THR A 150 7.37 17.96 -1.14
N ASP A 151 8.26 17.07 -0.72
CA ASP A 151 8.28 15.67 -1.16
C ASP A 151 7.02 14.91 -0.69
N LEU A 152 6.24 14.42 -1.64
CA LEU A 152 5.00 13.66 -1.48
C LEU A 152 5.23 12.26 -0.92
N HIS A 153 6.43 11.69 -1.00
CA HIS A 153 6.79 10.47 -0.24
C HIS A 153 6.91 10.75 1.26
N ASN A 154 7.11 12.02 1.65
CA ASN A 154 7.22 12.46 3.04
C ASN A 154 5.94 13.07 3.61
N LEU A 155 4.98 13.41 2.75
CA LEU A 155 3.78 14.16 3.10
C LEU A 155 2.55 13.26 3.12
N ARG A 156 1.80 13.25 4.23
CA ARG A 156 0.52 12.52 4.36
C ARG A 156 -0.58 13.43 4.96
N PRO A 157 -1.87 13.15 4.74
CA PRO A 157 -2.95 13.77 5.52
C PRO A 157 -2.88 13.34 6.99
N ALA A 158 -3.00 14.29 7.92
CA ALA A 158 -3.11 14.04 9.35
C ALA A 158 -4.11 14.99 10.01
N ASP A 159 -4.92 14.51 10.95
CA ASP A 159 -5.86 15.30 11.73
C ASP A 159 -5.08 16.45 12.37
N THR A 160 -5.61 17.68 12.29
CA THR A 160 -4.87 18.88 12.70
C THR A 160 -4.39 18.81 14.16
N ASN A 161 -5.18 18.20 15.06
CA ASN A 161 -4.86 18.07 16.47
C ASN A 161 -3.85 16.93 16.71
N VAL A 162 -4.01 15.81 16.00
CA VAL A 162 -3.07 14.68 16.05
C VAL A 162 -1.70 15.09 15.51
N ASN A 163 -1.66 15.79 14.37
CA ASN A 163 -0.45 16.36 13.78
C ASN A 163 0.25 17.33 14.75
N SER A 164 -0.50 18.26 15.35
CA SER A 164 0.06 19.16 16.36
C SER A 164 0.59 18.42 17.59
N SER A 165 -0.09 17.34 18.01
CA SER A 165 0.33 16.51 19.15
C SER A 165 1.57 15.68 18.83
N ARG A 166 1.67 15.13 17.61
CA ARG A 166 2.86 14.45 17.10
C ARG A 166 4.06 15.39 17.10
N GLY A 167 3.89 16.60 16.57
CA GLY A 167 4.91 17.64 16.56
C GLY A 167 6.19 17.16 15.86
N ASN A 168 7.31 17.17 16.59
CA ASN A 168 8.62 16.73 16.10
C ASN A 168 9.17 15.51 16.87
N LYS A 169 8.29 14.74 17.53
CA LYS A 169 8.68 13.52 18.23
C LYS A 169 9.28 12.52 17.25
N ALA A 170 10.36 11.88 17.67
CA ALA A 170 10.97 10.82 16.90
C ALA A 170 10.04 9.61 16.84
N PHE A 171 10.06 8.88 15.72
CA PHE A 171 9.36 7.63 15.63
C PHE A 171 10.08 6.55 16.44
N GLY A 172 9.33 5.80 17.23
CA GLY A 172 9.83 4.74 18.10
C GLY A 172 8.70 4.02 18.83
N GLU A 173 9.03 3.04 19.65
CA GLU A 173 8.07 2.36 20.53
C GLU A 173 7.93 3.09 21.86
N CYS A 174 6.68 3.28 22.30
CA CYS A 174 6.31 3.84 23.58
C CYS A 174 5.31 2.86 24.22
N SER A 175 5.64 2.31 25.39
CA SER A 175 4.75 1.41 26.13
C SER A 175 4.66 1.84 27.59
N ARG A 176 3.50 1.63 28.22
CA ARG A 176 3.33 1.89 29.65
C ARG A 176 4.14 0.93 30.54
N GLU A 177 4.57 -0.20 29.99
CA GLU A 177 5.43 -1.17 30.68
C GLU A 177 6.84 -0.63 30.89
N THR A 178 7.38 0.06 29.88
CA THR A 178 8.74 0.60 29.89
C THR A 178 8.81 2.08 30.26
N ASP A 179 7.73 2.82 30.05
CA ASP A 179 7.62 4.25 30.35
C ASP A 179 6.18 4.62 30.74
N ALA A 180 5.97 4.86 32.05
CA ALA A 180 4.67 5.23 32.60
C ALA A 180 4.11 6.56 32.04
N THR A 181 4.94 7.38 31.38
CA THR A 181 4.51 8.63 30.75
C THR A 181 3.91 8.44 29.36
N CYS A 182 3.96 7.22 28.79
CA CYS A 182 3.33 6.91 27.50
C CYS A 182 1.80 7.05 27.58
N LEU A 183 1.28 7.99 26.79
CA LEU A 183 -0.14 8.19 26.54
C LEU A 183 -0.60 7.20 25.45
N ILE A 184 -1.69 6.50 25.73
CA ILE A 184 -2.36 5.56 24.81
C ILE A 184 -3.87 5.82 24.94
N PRO A 185 -4.56 6.25 23.86
CA PRO A 185 -3.98 6.66 22.58
C PRO A 185 -3.06 7.89 22.74
N ALA A 186 -2.15 8.10 21.78
CA ALA A 186 -1.20 9.22 21.80
C ALA A 186 -1.89 10.60 21.83
N ASN A 187 -3.09 10.66 21.27
CA ASN A 187 -3.99 11.80 21.27
C ASN A 187 -5.44 11.30 21.17
N ARG A 188 -6.42 12.05 21.67
CA ARG A 188 -7.83 11.61 21.71
C ARG A 188 -8.40 11.33 20.31
N GLU A 189 -7.94 12.08 19.32
CA GLU A 189 -8.37 11.98 17.93
C GLU A 189 -7.57 10.94 17.11
N ALA A 190 -6.51 10.36 17.68
CA ALA A 190 -5.64 9.38 17.01
C ALA A 190 -6.20 7.94 17.10
N GLY A 191 -5.62 7.03 16.33
CA GLY A 191 -5.91 5.59 16.42
C GLY A 191 -5.68 5.07 17.85
N SER A 192 -6.51 4.12 18.29
CA SER A 192 -6.51 3.62 19.66
C SER A 192 -5.20 2.95 20.09
N ASP A 193 -4.45 2.44 19.13
CA ASP A 193 -3.17 1.74 19.29
C ASP A 193 -1.95 2.66 19.11
N THR A 194 -2.18 3.97 18.93
CA THR A 194 -1.09 4.96 18.97
C THR A 194 -0.58 5.14 20.39
N ALA A 195 0.71 5.44 20.51
CA ALA A 195 1.30 5.80 21.80
C ALA A 195 2.26 6.98 21.66
N ALA A 196 2.40 7.81 22.68
CA ALA A 196 3.40 8.87 22.68
C ALA A 196 3.81 9.30 24.09
N ASN A 197 5.06 9.73 24.22
CA ASN A 197 5.54 10.51 25.36
C ASN A 197 6.06 11.86 24.85
N ARG A 198 6.93 12.55 25.60
CA ARG A 198 7.47 13.86 25.18
C ARG A 198 8.38 13.80 23.94
N GLU A 199 9.04 12.67 23.72
CA GLU A 199 10.11 12.53 22.71
C GLU A 199 9.75 11.54 21.60
N ILE A 200 8.92 10.54 21.90
CA ILE A 200 8.63 9.41 21.03
C ILE A 200 7.16 9.42 20.60
N TRP A 201 6.94 9.10 19.33
CA TRP A 201 5.64 8.83 18.75
C TRP A 201 5.61 7.43 18.14
N THR A 202 4.62 6.64 18.55
CA THR A 202 4.30 5.31 18.02
C THR A 202 2.99 5.42 17.23
N PRO A 203 3.03 5.30 15.89
CA PRO A 203 1.86 5.40 15.04
C PRO A 203 1.03 4.10 15.07
N PRO A 204 -0.17 4.09 14.46
CA PRO A 204 -0.97 2.87 14.35
C PRO A 204 -0.19 1.75 13.67
N GLY A 205 -0.41 0.51 14.09
CA GLY A 205 0.29 -0.67 13.60
C GLY A 205 0.34 -0.78 12.07
N GLU A 206 -0.81 -0.55 11.45
CA GLU A 206 -1.05 -0.68 10.00
C GLU A 206 -0.38 0.37 9.09
N VAL A 207 0.37 1.33 9.65
CA VAL A 207 1.13 2.31 8.85
C VAL A 207 2.59 2.43 9.30
N ARG A 208 3.04 1.53 10.18
CA ARG A 208 4.40 1.57 10.73
C ARG A 208 5.45 1.31 9.66
N GLY A 209 5.17 0.37 8.76
CA GLY A 209 6.00 0.04 7.60
C GLY A 209 6.00 1.15 6.56
N ASP A 210 4.82 1.70 6.24
CA ASP A 210 4.66 2.87 5.37
C ASP A 210 5.57 4.03 5.82
N ILE A 211 5.50 4.35 7.11
CA ILE A 211 6.28 5.43 7.72
C ILE A 211 7.77 5.08 7.70
N ALA A 212 8.15 3.84 8.04
CA ALA A 212 9.54 3.41 7.99
C ALA A 212 10.13 3.56 6.58
N ARG A 213 9.43 3.10 5.54
CA ARG A 213 9.87 3.23 4.14
C ARG A 213 9.91 4.67 3.65
N ALA A 214 9.00 5.53 4.11
CA ALA A 214 9.09 6.96 3.83
C ALA A 214 10.35 7.59 4.45
N LEU A 215 10.71 7.20 5.68
CA LEU A 215 11.92 7.70 6.36
C LEU A 215 13.21 7.13 5.76
N PHE A 216 13.25 5.84 5.40
CA PHE A 216 14.36 5.25 4.65
C PHE A 216 14.57 5.99 3.33
N TYR A 217 13.49 6.29 2.61
CA TYR A 217 13.55 7.08 1.39
C TYR A 217 14.13 8.47 1.64
N MET A 218 13.66 9.19 2.65
CA MET A 218 14.17 10.54 2.95
C MET A 218 15.66 10.52 3.27
N ALA A 219 16.13 9.51 4.01
CA ALA A 219 17.55 9.36 4.38
C ALA A 219 18.48 8.92 3.23
N VAL A 220 17.92 8.39 2.13
CA VAL A 220 18.68 8.12 0.90
C VAL A 220 18.55 9.27 -0.09
N ARG A 221 17.37 9.87 -0.20
CA ARG A 221 17.13 10.93 -1.17
C ARG A 221 17.90 12.18 -0.81
N TYR A 222 17.98 12.58 0.45
CA TYR A 222 18.52 13.89 0.83
C TYR A 222 19.78 13.75 1.68
N GLU A 223 20.95 13.91 1.06
CA GLU A 223 22.27 13.76 1.69
C GLU A 223 22.95 15.12 1.92
N GLY A 224 22.15 16.19 2.07
CA GLY A 224 22.64 17.55 2.37
C GLY A 224 23.08 18.35 1.15
N GLU A 225 22.75 17.93 -0.08
CA GLU A 225 23.15 18.63 -1.30
C GLU A 225 22.44 19.98 -1.53
N THR A 226 21.31 20.23 -0.85
CA THR A 226 20.57 21.51 -0.98
C THR A 226 21.13 22.56 -0.01
N PRO A 227 21.39 23.82 -0.44
CA PRO A 227 21.88 24.86 0.45
C PRO A 227 20.97 25.07 1.67
N GLY A 228 21.56 25.02 2.87
CA GLY A 228 20.85 25.17 4.14
C GLY A 228 20.12 23.91 4.63
N SER A 229 20.17 22.82 3.87
CA SER A 229 19.68 21.51 4.33
C SER A 229 20.71 20.76 5.18
N LYS A 230 20.25 19.71 5.86
CA LYS A 230 21.09 18.74 6.56
C LYS A 230 21.14 17.44 5.74
N ASP A 231 22.21 16.67 5.93
CA ASP A 231 22.21 15.25 5.60
C ASP A 231 21.17 14.56 6.50
N LEU A 232 20.20 13.89 5.88
CA LEU A 232 19.12 13.24 6.58
C LEU A 232 19.54 11.82 6.94
N GLU A 233 19.64 11.53 8.23
CA GLU A 233 20.10 10.24 8.72
C GLU A 233 19.09 9.58 9.66
N LEU A 234 19.06 8.25 9.67
CA LEU A 234 18.31 7.49 10.69
C LEU A 234 19.26 7.10 11.81
N SER A 235 18.80 7.15 13.06
CA SER A 235 19.64 6.90 14.23
C SER A 235 18.81 6.38 15.40
N ASP A 236 19.33 5.41 16.17
CA ASP A 236 18.72 5.01 17.45
C ASP A 236 18.77 6.11 18.52
N GLU A 237 19.55 7.16 18.27
CA GLU A 237 19.61 8.41 19.04
C GLU A 237 19.28 9.60 18.11
N PRO A 238 17.99 9.84 17.79
CA PRO A 238 17.58 10.94 16.94
C PRO A 238 18.04 12.29 17.48
N SER A 239 18.45 13.18 16.58
CA SER A 239 18.95 14.51 16.89
C SER A 239 18.47 15.53 15.86
N ILE A 240 17.70 16.50 16.31
CA ILE A 240 17.26 17.63 15.48
C ILE A 240 18.48 18.39 14.92
N GLU A 241 19.52 18.58 15.74
CA GLU A 241 20.73 19.31 15.36
C GLU A 241 21.50 18.61 14.25
N ARG A 242 21.61 17.28 14.29
CA ARG A 242 22.29 16.48 13.27
C ARG A 242 21.42 16.08 12.08
N GLY A 243 20.12 16.42 12.08
CA GLY A 243 19.21 15.94 11.05
C GLY A 243 18.99 14.43 11.13
N GLN A 244 18.98 13.88 12.35
CA GLN A 244 18.83 12.45 12.60
C GLN A 244 17.42 12.15 13.12
N MET A 245 16.63 11.33 12.43
CA MET A 245 15.23 11.08 12.76
C MET A 245 14.94 9.59 12.96
N GLY A 246 14.05 9.26 13.88
CA GLY A 246 13.47 7.92 14.05
C GLY A 246 14.45 6.84 14.52
N ARG A 247 14.06 6.03 15.51
CA ARG A 247 14.91 4.96 16.02
C ARG A 247 15.11 3.89 14.95
N LEU A 248 16.30 3.84 14.34
CA LEU A 248 16.62 2.94 13.23
C LEU A 248 16.26 1.49 13.53
N SER A 249 16.60 0.99 14.72
CA SER A 249 16.27 -0.37 15.15
C SER A 249 14.76 -0.64 15.19
N THR A 250 13.95 0.36 15.58
CA THR A 250 12.49 0.27 15.55
C THR A 250 11.96 0.31 14.12
N LEU A 251 12.47 1.22 13.29
CA LEU A 251 12.03 1.35 11.89
C LEU A 251 12.31 0.07 11.08
N LEU A 252 13.44 -0.61 11.33
CA LEU A 252 13.75 -1.90 10.72
C LEU A 252 12.74 -2.98 11.12
N LYS A 253 12.35 -3.03 12.39
CA LYS A 253 11.32 -3.96 12.89
C LYS A 253 9.96 -3.67 12.26
N TRP A 254 9.58 -2.40 12.18
CA TRP A 254 8.32 -1.97 11.57
C TRP A 254 8.25 -2.31 10.09
N HIS A 255 9.33 -2.04 9.34
CA HIS A 255 9.42 -2.41 7.93
C HIS A 255 9.28 -3.92 7.70
N ALA A 256 9.88 -4.74 8.56
CA ALA A 256 9.75 -6.19 8.47
C ALA A 256 8.36 -6.70 8.86
N ALA A 257 7.71 -6.07 9.84
CA ALA A 257 6.41 -6.48 10.36
C ALA A 257 5.22 -5.99 9.51
N ASP A 258 5.39 -4.88 8.79
CA ASP A 258 4.37 -4.25 7.94
C ASP A 258 4.94 -4.06 6.51
N PRO A 259 4.92 -5.11 5.66
CA PRO A 259 5.42 -5.04 4.29
C PRO A 259 4.65 -4.02 3.43
N PRO A 260 5.16 -3.63 2.25
CA PRO A 260 4.44 -2.70 1.40
C PRO A 260 3.01 -3.16 1.08
N SER A 261 2.02 -2.31 1.33
CA SER A 261 0.62 -2.60 1.02
C SER A 261 0.30 -2.26 -0.44
N ALA A 262 -0.81 -2.78 -0.97
CA ALA A 262 -1.28 -2.40 -2.31
C ALA A 262 -1.61 -0.90 -2.40
N SER A 263 -2.15 -0.32 -1.33
CA SER A 263 -2.42 1.12 -1.26
C SER A 263 -1.13 1.94 -1.29
N GLU A 264 -0.09 1.49 -0.59
CA GLU A 264 1.22 2.14 -0.59
C GLU A 264 1.92 2.04 -1.95
N ARG A 265 1.91 0.86 -2.59
CA ARG A 265 2.43 0.66 -3.96
C ARG A 265 1.71 1.55 -4.97
N LEU A 266 0.38 1.58 -4.93
CA LEU A 266 -0.44 2.44 -5.79
C LEU A 266 -0.11 3.93 -5.56
N ARG A 267 0.08 4.33 -4.30
CA ARG A 267 0.50 5.69 -3.97
C ARG A 267 1.88 6.00 -4.55
N ASN A 268 2.85 5.10 -4.41
CA ASN A 268 4.20 5.22 -4.98
C ASN A 268 4.15 5.38 -6.51
N ASP A 269 3.35 4.55 -7.18
CA ASP A 269 3.12 4.61 -8.63
C ASP A 269 2.52 5.94 -9.05
N ARG A 270 1.53 6.46 -8.31
CA ARG A 270 0.90 7.77 -8.60
C ARG A 270 1.88 8.92 -8.38
N VAL A 271 2.70 8.88 -7.34
CA VAL A 271 3.76 9.89 -7.14
C VAL A 271 4.66 9.94 -8.37
N CYS A 272 5.06 8.80 -8.91
CA CYS A 272 5.86 8.77 -10.14
C CYS A 272 5.04 9.22 -11.37
N THR A 273 3.99 8.48 -11.70
CA THR A 273 3.26 8.62 -12.98
C THR A 273 2.49 9.92 -13.12
N MET A 274 2.09 10.56 -12.01
CA MET A 274 1.29 11.78 -12.03
C MET A 274 2.03 13.01 -11.49
N TYR A 275 2.97 12.83 -10.56
CA TYR A 275 3.56 13.95 -9.80
C TYR A 275 5.08 14.06 -9.93
N GLN A 276 5.85 13.62 -8.93
CA GLN A 276 7.29 13.84 -8.80
C GLN A 276 8.17 13.13 -9.80
N LYS A 277 7.67 12.13 -10.54
CA LYS A 277 8.47 11.36 -11.51
C LYS A 277 9.62 10.55 -10.88
N ASN A 278 9.60 10.35 -9.57
CA ASN A 278 10.49 9.44 -8.88
C ASN A 278 9.71 8.47 -7.99
N ARG A 279 10.36 7.36 -7.63
CA ARG A 279 9.79 6.27 -6.85
C ARG A 279 10.49 6.17 -5.50
N ASN A 280 9.75 5.77 -4.47
CA ASN A 280 10.33 5.28 -3.22
C ASN A 280 10.86 3.85 -3.44
N PRO A 281 12.20 3.64 -3.43
CA PRO A 281 12.78 2.32 -3.68
C PRO A 281 12.40 1.28 -2.64
N PHE A 282 12.10 1.68 -1.42
CA PHE A 282 11.81 0.75 -0.34
C PHE A 282 10.37 0.23 -0.39
N VAL A 283 9.50 0.88 -1.16
CA VAL A 283 8.14 0.39 -1.48
C VAL A 283 8.20 -0.63 -2.63
N ASP A 284 8.95 -0.31 -3.68
CA ASP A 284 9.06 -1.18 -4.87
C ASP A 284 10.01 -2.37 -4.65
N ARG A 285 11.02 -2.20 -3.80
CA ARG A 285 12.12 -3.14 -3.53
C ARG A 285 12.45 -3.15 -2.02
N PRO A 286 11.56 -3.68 -1.17
CA PRO A 286 11.71 -3.66 0.29
C PRO A 286 12.98 -4.38 0.79
N GLU A 287 13.55 -5.29 0.00
CA GLU A 287 14.81 -5.98 0.29
C GLU A 287 16.02 -5.03 0.35
N LEU A 288 15.94 -3.85 -0.28
CA LEU A 288 17.03 -2.87 -0.28
C LEU A 288 17.29 -2.28 1.11
N VAL A 289 16.29 -2.28 2.00
CA VAL A 289 16.47 -1.84 3.39
C VAL A 289 17.54 -2.69 4.07
N ALA A 290 17.43 -4.02 3.98
CA ALA A 290 18.41 -4.93 4.57
C ALA A 290 19.79 -4.83 3.90
N ALA A 291 19.84 -4.49 2.61
CA ALA A 291 21.09 -4.32 1.89
C ALA A 291 21.87 -3.04 2.26
N ILE A 292 21.20 -2.03 2.83
CA ILE A 292 21.81 -0.77 3.27
C ILE A 292 22.04 -0.76 4.80
N TRP A 293 21.02 -1.10 5.58
CA TRP A 293 21.05 -0.99 7.06
C TRP A 293 21.13 -2.34 7.80
N GLY A 294 21.11 -3.47 7.09
CA GLY A 294 21.06 -4.80 7.69
C GLY A 294 19.66 -5.21 8.17
N THR A 295 19.54 -6.40 8.76
CA THR A 295 18.24 -7.01 9.13
C THR A 295 17.65 -6.54 10.46
N GLY A 296 18.24 -5.55 11.13
CA GLY A 296 17.87 -5.16 12.49
C GLY A 296 18.08 -6.28 13.53
N PRO A 297 17.94 -5.99 14.83
CA PRO A 297 17.99 -7.03 15.85
C PRO A 297 16.71 -7.89 15.77
N PRO A 298 16.81 -9.23 15.95
CA PRO A 298 15.63 -10.10 16.01
C PRO A 298 14.68 -9.63 17.12
N PRO A 299 13.36 -9.88 17.01
CA PRO A 299 12.41 -9.54 18.06
C PRO A 299 12.83 -10.22 19.37
N THR A 300 13.21 -9.42 20.36
CA THR A 300 13.51 -9.88 21.72
C THR A 300 12.18 -10.18 22.40
N ASN A 301 11.81 -11.44 22.46
CA ASN A 301 10.67 -11.92 23.24
C ASN A 301 11.01 -11.81 24.74
N GLY A 302 10.35 -10.89 25.44
CA GLY A 302 10.22 -10.92 26.91
C GLY A 302 9.26 -12.06 27.28
N GLY A 303 9.70 -12.92 28.19
CA GLY A 303 9.13 -14.25 28.42
C GLY A 303 7.66 -14.31 28.87
N SER A 304 6.97 -15.32 28.36
CA SER A 304 6.25 -16.28 29.21
C SER A 304 6.32 -17.65 28.55
N SER A 305 6.50 -18.67 29.39
CA SER A 305 6.90 -20.03 29.07
C SER A 305 5.76 -20.90 28.53
N GLU A 306 5.98 -21.61 27.43
CA GLU A 306 5.27 -22.86 27.09
C GLU A 306 6.18 -23.80 26.26
N PRO A 307 5.93 -25.12 26.24
CA PRO A 307 6.95 -26.12 26.50
C PRO A 307 7.76 -26.57 25.28
N ARG A 308 9.00 -26.96 25.59
CA ARG A 308 10.01 -27.53 24.69
C ARG A 308 9.54 -28.84 24.05
N LEU A 309 9.33 -28.83 22.73
CA LEU A 309 9.40 -30.04 21.90
C LEU A 309 10.86 -30.27 21.49
N GLU A 310 11.40 -31.42 21.88
CA GLU A 310 12.73 -31.90 21.48
C GLU A 310 12.84 -32.08 19.96
N PRO A 311 14.03 -31.89 19.35
CA PRO A 311 14.21 -31.93 17.90
C PRO A 311 14.13 -33.37 17.37
N SER A 312 13.15 -33.65 16.51
CA SER A 312 13.13 -34.88 15.71
C SER A 312 14.23 -34.83 14.64
N LYS A 313 14.97 -35.95 14.55
CA LYS A 313 16.07 -36.30 13.65
C LYS A 313 15.81 -35.92 12.16
N PRO A 314 16.84 -35.59 11.34
CA PRO A 314 16.64 -35.15 9.97
C PRO A 314 16.10 -36.30 9.12
N GLN A 315 14.90 -36.14 8.57
CA GLN A 315 14.43 -36.97 7.47
C GLN A 315 14.78 -36.28 6.16
N THR A 316 15.52 -36.99 5.31
CA THR A 316 15.82 -36.58 3.93
C THR A 316 14.54 -36.25 3.17
N PRO A 317 14.47 -35.12 2.44
CA PRO A 317 13.27 -34.75 1.71
C PRO A 317 12.95 -35.79 0.62
N PRO A 318 11.69 -36.25 0.51
CA PRO A 318 11.28 -37.10 -0.60
C PRO A 318 11.29 -36.29 -1.90
N LYS A 319 11.99 -36.81 -2.89
CA LYS A 319 12.02 -36.33 -4.27
C LYS A 319 10.65 -36.57 -4.93
N VAL A 320 9.83 -35.54 -5.07
CA VAL A 320 8.60 -35.57 -5.88
C VAL A 320 8.94 -35.26 -7.35
N PRO A 321 8.43 -36.04 -8.34
CA PRO A 321 8.84 -35.91 -9.73
C PRO A 321 8.21 -34.71 -10.43
N ALA A 322 8.97 -34.09 -11.31
CA ALA A 322 8.50 -33.10 -12.27
C ALA A 322 7.52 -33.77 -13.26
N SER A 323 6.24 -33.39 -13.25
CA SER A 323 5.36 -33.66 -14.38
C SER A 323 5.43 -32.48 -15.36
N ASN A 324 6.20 -32.69 -16.42
CA ASN A 324 6.12 -31.93 -17.66
C ASN A 324 4.72 -32.11 -18.26
N GLN A 325 3.87 -31.10 -18.20
CA GLN A 325 2.79 -30.91 -19.17
C GLN A 325 2.97 -29.53 -19.81
N PRO A 326 3.61 -29.46 -20.99
CA PRO A 326 3.77 -28.21 -21.72
C PRO A 326 2.40 -27.76 -22.26
N GLY A 327 1.66 -27.00 -21.46
CA GLY A 327 0.34 -26.46 -21.80
C GLY A 327 -0.67 -26.38 -20.65
N ALA A 328 -0.33 -26.88 -19.46
CA ALA A 328 -1.26 -26.91 -18.33
C ALA A 328 -1.24 -25.58 -17.55
N VAL A 329 -2.44 -25.04 -17.27
CA VAL A 329 -2.67 -23.84 -16.47
C VAL A 329 -3.72 -24.17 -15.41
N TRP A 330 -3.48 -23.81 -14.15
CA TRP A 330 -4.38 -24.13 -13.04
C TRP A 330 -4.26 -23.15 -11.87
N VAL A 331 -5.27 -23.14 -10.99
CA VAL A 331 -5.22 -22.42 -9.71
C VAL A 331 -4.27 -23.15 -8.77
N ASN A 332 -3.19 -22.50 -8.33
CA ASN A 332 -2.12 -23.14 -7.56
C ASN A 332 -2.24 -22.91 -6.05
N GLU A 333 -2.54 -21.68 -5.65
CA GLU A 333 -2.65 -21.27 -4.25
C GLU A 333 -3.56 -20.04 -4.16
N PHE A 334 -4.35 -19.92 -3.10
CA PHE A 334 -5.14 -18.71 -2.86
C PHE A 334 -5.45 -18.56 -1.37
N HIS A 335 -5.82 -17.34 -0.97
CA HIS A 335 -6.26 -17.04 0.38
C HIS A 335 -7.55 -16.24 0.31
N TYR A 336 -8.58 -16.69 1.03
CA TYR A 336 -9.94 -16.13 0.98
C TYR A 336 -10.59 -15.92 2.35
N ASN A 337 -10.06 -16.53 3.42
CA ASN A 337 -10.63 -16.33 4.75
C ASN A 337 -9.58 -16.45 5.86
N ASN A 338 -9.56 -15.50 6.79
CA ASN A 338 -8.83 -15.67 8.04
C ASN A 338 -9.50 -14.95 9.21
N THR A 339 -8.96 -15.21 10.41
CA THR A 339 -9.37 -14.52 11.62
C THR A 339 -9.34 -13.00 11.43
N GLY A 340 -10.50 -12.36 11.35
CA GLY A 340 -10.61 -10.90 11.29
C GLY A 340 -11.29 -10.36 10.04
N ARG A 341 -10.53 -9.76 9.11
CA ARG A 341 -11.07 -9.01 7.95
C ARG A 341 -10.59 -9.58 6.62
N ASP A 342 -10.34 -10.89 6.54
CA ASP A 342 -9.84 -11.58 5.35
C ASP A 342 -8.62 -10.85 4.77
N GLU A 343 -7.58 -10.70 5.62
CA GLU A 343 -6.38 -9.92 5.28
C GLU A 343 -5.38 -10.76 4.49
N GLY A 344 -4.79 -10.17 3.44
CA GLY A 344 -3.75 -10.86 2.67
C GLY A 344 -4.30 -11.84 1.64
N GLU A 345 -5.51 -11.60 1.12
CA GLU A 345 -6.07 -12.39 0.04
C GLU A 345 -5.22 -12.29 -1.23
N PHE A 346 -5.05 -13.41 -1.89
CA PHE A 346 -4.36 -13.50 -3.17
C PHE A 346 -4.85 -14.70 -3.95
N ILE A 347 -4.53 -14.72 -5.24
CA ILE A 347 -4.68 -15.89 -6.10
C ILE A 347 -3.37 -16.08 -6.86
N GLU A 348 -2.90 -17.31 -6.87
CA GLU A 348 -1.75 -17.76 -7.63
C GLU A 348 -2.19 -18.74 -8.72
N ILE A 349 -1.75 -18.48 -9.94
CA ILE A 349 -1.96 -19.31 -11.11
C ILE A 349 -0.62 -19.86 -11.57
N LEU A 350 -0.53 -21.17 -11.78
CA LEU A 350 0.60 -21.75 -12.48
C LEU A 350 0.30 -21.77 -13.98
N VAL A 351 1.20 -21.20 -14.78
CA VAL A 351 1.10 -21.11 -16.24
C VAL A 351 2.20 -21.96 -16.87
N GLY A 352 1.81 -22.96 -17.67
CA GLY A 352 2.76 -23.87 -18.35
C GLY A 352 3.71 -23.17 -19.32
N ALA A 353 4.90 -23.75 -19.53
CA ALA A 353 6.02 -23.17 -20.28
C ALA A 353 5.72 -22.68 -21.71
N ASN A 354 4.66 -23.21 -22.35
CA ASN A 354 4.30 -22.93 -23.74
C ASN A 354 2.97 -22.16 -23.86
N VAL A 355 2.49 -21.54 -22.78
CA VAL A 355 1.28 -20.72 -22.77
C VAL A 355 1.69 -19.25 -22.66
N ASP A 356 1.21 -18.39 -23.58
CA ASP A 356 1.37 -16.95 -23.40
C ASP A 356 0.46 -16.52 -22.23
N PRO A 357 0.99 -15.95 -21.15
CA PRO A 357 0.16 -15.48 -20.03
C PRO A 357 -0.89 -14.45 -20.46
N ARG A 358 -0.73 -13.78 -21.61
CA ARG A 358 -1.73 -12.84 -22.16
C ARG A 358 -3.02 -13.54 -22.59
N ASP A 359 -2.95 -14.82 -22.90
CA ASP A 359 -4.10 -15.63 -23.23
C ASP A 359 -4.80 -16.19 -21.97
N VAL A 360 -4.23 -15.98 -20.78
CA VAL A 360 -4.73 -16.50 -19.51
C VAL A 360 -5.55 -15.45 -18.77
N VAL A 361 -6.79 -15.80 -18.42
CA VAL A 361 -7.71 -14.93 -17.67
C VAL A 361 -8.37 -15.71 -16.53
N VAL A 362 -8.42 -15.09 -15.35
CA VAL A 362 -9.08 -15.62 -14.15
C VAL A 362 -10.43 -14.93 -13.97
N TYR A 363 -11.46 -15.70 -13.67
CA TYR A 363 -12.82 -15.25 -13.40
C TYR A 363 -13.24 -15.71 -12.01
N LEU A 364 -13.67 -14.77 -11.17
CA LEU A 364 -14.16 -15.05 -9.83
C LEU A 364 -15.68 -15.03 -9.82
N TYR A 365 -16.25 -16.09 -9.27
CA TYR A 365 -17.68 -16.35 -9.26
C TYR A 365 -18.23 -16.26 -7.85
N ASN A 366 -19.36 -15.59 -7.72
CA ASN A 366 -20.14 -15.54 -6.49
C ASN A 366 -21.03 -16.79 -6.45
N GLY A 367 -20.97 -17.55 -5.35
CA GLY A 367 -21.69 -18.80 -5.22
C GLY A 367 -23.19 -18.65 -4.93
N ALA A 368 -23.63 -17.47 -4.47
CA ALA A 368 -25.04 -17.18 -4.23
C ALA A 368 -25.80 -16.86 -5.53
N ASP A 369 -25.26 -16.00 -6.40
CA ASP A 369 -25.88 -15.65 -7.69
C ASP A 369 -25.37 -16.49 -8.88
N ARG A 370 -24.25 -17.21 -8.67
CA ARG A 370 -23.55 -18.08 -9.63
C ARG A 370 -22.94 -17.33 -10.81
N GLY A 371 -22.78 -16.02 -10.71
CA GLY A 371 -22.25 -15.14 -11.75
C GLY A 371 -20.83 -14.66 -11.49
N VAL A 372 -20.19 -14.13 -12.54
CA VAL A 372 -18.86 -13.51 -12.44
C VAL A 372 -18.95 -12.14 -11.77
N TYR A 373 -18.20 -11.94 -10.69
CA TYR A 373 -18.10 -10.62 -10.03
C TYR A 373 -16.76 -9.91 -10.31
N ARG A 374 -15.72 -10.65 -10.74
CA ARG A 374 -14.40 -10.08 -11.05
C ARG A 374 -13.69 -10.87 -12.15
N THR A 375 -12.93 -10.16 -12.98
CA THR A 375 -12.10 -10.73 -14.06
C THR A 375 -10.69 -10.17 -13.93
N LEU A 376 -9.68 -11.03 -14.00
CA LEU A 376 -8.27 -10.69 -13.82
C LEU A 376 -7.45 -11.26 -14.98
N ALA A 377 -6.79 -10.40 -15.77
CA ALA A 377 -5.90 -10.84 -16.84
C ALA A 377 -4.49 -11.12 -16.29
N VAL A 378 -3.88 -12.24 -16.69
CA VAL A 378 -2.59 -12.68 -16.12
C VAL A 378 -1.40 -12.02 -16.84
N GLY A 379 -1.42 -11.93 -18.16
CA GLY A 379 -0.25 -11.50 -18.95
C GLY A 379 -0.18 -10.04 -19.35
N ASP A 380 -1.09 -9.19 -18.88
CA ASP A 380 -1.03 -7.74 -19.14
C ASP A 380 0.01 -7.02 -18.26
N GLY A 381 0.57 -7.72 -17.27
CA GLY A 381 1.60 -7.22 -16.36
C GLY A 381 1.10 -6.21 -15.34
N SER A 382 -0.22 -6.01 -15.22
CA SER A 382 -0.83 -5.01 -14.35
C SER A 382 -1.37 -5.57 -13.03
N LEU A 383 -1.79 -6.84 -13.02
CA LEU A 383 -2.44 -7.48 -11.88
C LEU A 383 -1.65 -8.65 -11.27
N PHE A 384 -0.94 -9.42 -12.11
CA PHE A 384 -0.18 -10.58 -11.68
C PHE A 384 1.32 -10.32 -11.72
N GLU A 385 1.98 -10.59 -10.60
CA GLU A 385 3.43 -10.60 -10.49
C GLU A 385 3.98 -11.99 -10.84
N LYS A 386 5.11 -12.02 -11.55
CA LYS A 386 5.77 -13.27 -11.93
C LYS A 386 6.58 -13.81 -10.76
N GLY A 387 6.23 -15.01 -10.30
CA GLY A 387 6.94 -15.79 -9.29
C GLY A 387 7.98 -16.75 -9.88
N GLU A 388 8.24 -17.82 -9.14
CA GLU A 388 9.19 -18.87 -9.50
C GLU A 388 8.86 -19.51 -10.85
N VAL A 389 9.92 -19.78 -11.61
CA VAL A 389 9.85 -20.64 -12.80
C VAL A 389 10.29 -22.04 -12.37
N THR A 390 9.37 -23.00 -12.44
CA THR A 390 9.61 -24.39 -12.13
C THR A 390 10.67 -25.01 -13.05
N SER A 391 11.28 -26.11 -12.62
CA SER A 391 12.24 -26.87 -13.43
C SER A 391 11.67 -27.37 -14.78
N GLY A 392 10.34 -27.47 -14.91
CA GLY A 392 9.64 -27.79 -16.15
C GLY A 392 9.31 -26.57 -17.04
N GLY A 393 9.76 -25.37 -16.66
CA GLY A 393 9.52 -24.12 -17.40
C GLY A 393 8.16 -23.46 -17.16
N ALA A 394 7.27 -24.09 -16.38
CA ALA A 394 6.04 -23.44 -15.94
C ALA A 394 6.35 -22.31 -14.95
N THR A 395 5.56 -21.26 -14.96
CA THR A 395 5.77 -20.03 -14.18
C THR A 395 4.59 -19.79 -13.24
N LEU A 396 4.86 -19.43 -11.99
CA LEU A 396 3.85 -18.96 -11.05
C LEU A 396 3.52 -17.49 -11.31
N TYR A 397 2.24 -17.14 -11.26
CA TYR A 397 1.73 -15.78 -11.39
C TYR A 397 0.84 -15.47 -10.20
N VAL A 398 1.16 -14.44 -9.43
CA VAL A 398 0.46 -14.09 -8.19
C VAL A 398 -0.27 -12.76 -8.35
N CYS A 399 -1.57 -12.75 -8.09
CA CYS A 399 -2.35 -11.53 -7.97
C CYS A 399 -2.74 -11.33 -6.50
N GLN A 400 -2.20 -10.27 -5.90
CA GLN A 400 -2.63 -9.82 -4.59
C GLN A 400 -3.98 -9.12 -4.73
N LEU A 401 -4.93 -9.49 -3.87
CA LEU A 401 -6.29 -8.95 -3.90
C LEU A 401 -6.48 -7.95 -2.75
N PRO A 402 -7.36 -6.94 -2.93
CA PRO A 402 -7.78 -6.10 -1.82
C PRO A 402 -8.53 -6.97 -0.79
N PRO A 403 -8.68 -6.52 0.47
CA PRO A 403 -9.53 -7.21 1.44
C PRO A 403 -10.96 -7.43 0.91
N ASN A 404 -11.51 -8.63 1.07
CA ASN A 404 -12.77 -9.08 0.45
C ASN A 404 -12.74 -9.07 -1.09
N GLY A 405 -11.57 -9.20 -1.68
CA GLY A 405 -11.36 -9.42 -3.10
C GLY A 405 -11.72 -10.84 -3.52
N LEU A 406 -11.50 -11.82 -2.64
CA LEU A 406 -12.22 -13.10 -2.66
C LEU A 406 -13.45 -13.00 -1.76
N GLN A 407 -14.53 -13.65 -2.18
CA GLN A 407 -15.74 -13.74 -1.37
C GLN A 407 -15.64 -15.00 -0.49
N ASN A 408 -16.29 -14.97 0.67
CA ASN A 408 -16.36 -16.07 1.63
C ASN A 408 -17.80 -16.61 1.76
N GLY A 409 -18.57 -16.48 0.68
CA GLY A 409 -19.93 -16.97 0.54
C GLY A 409 -20.01 -18.48 0.23
N PRO A 410 -21.23 -19.04 0.22
CA PRO A 410 -21.39 -20.47 -0.03
C PRO A 410 -21.03 -20.80 -1.49
N ALA A 411 -20.08 -21.73 -1.69
CA ALA A 411 -19.69 -22.23 -3.01
C ALA A 411 -19.15 -21.16 -3.98
N ASP A 412 -18.33 -20.23 -3.51
CA ASP A 412 -17.62 -19.30 -4.40
C ASP A 412 -16.59 -20.04 -5.28
N GLY A 413 -16.30 -19.49 -6.46
CA GLY A 413 -15.56 -20.21 -7.50
C GLY A 413 -14.49 -19.39 -8.21
N ILE A 414 -13.45 -20.09 -8.68
CA ILE A 414 -12.34 -19.55 -9.46
C ILE A 414 -12.23 -20.36 -10.75
N ALA A 415 -12.52 -19.73 -11.90
CA ALA A 415 -12.31 -20.33 -13.21
C ALA A 415 -11.11 -19.67 -13.91
N VAL A 416 -10.31 -20.48 -14.59
CA VAL A 416 -9.19 -20.02 -15.42
C VAL A 416 -9.47 -20.38 -16.86
N THR A 417 -9.27 -19.43 -17.77
CA THR A 417 -9.36 -19.66 -19.21
C THR A 417 -8.01 -19.50 -19.89
N VAL A 418 -7.83 -20.18 -21.02
CA VAL A 418 -6.72 -19.98 -21.97
C VAL A 418 -7.32 -19.78 -23.34
N GLY A 419 -7.09 -18.62 -23.97
CA GLY A 419 -7.68 -18.28 -25.26
C GLY A 419 -9.21 -18.32 -25.26
N GLY A 420 -9.83 -18.01 -24.12
CA GLY A 420 -11.28 -18.02 -23.92
C GLY A 420 -11.89 -19.38 -23.56
N ARG A 421 -11.13 -20.48 -23.54
CA ARG A 421 -11.61 -21.80 -23.11
C ARG A 421 -11.31 -22.04 -21.64
N VAL A 422 -12.28 -22.48 -20.85
CA VAL A 422 -12.06 -22.88 -19.44
C VAL A 422 -11.13 -24.09 -19.37
N VAL A 423 -10.07 -23.98 -18.57
CA VAL A 423 -9.04 -25.02 -18.37
C VAL A 423 -8.98 -25.53 -16.93
N ASP A 424 -9.43 -24.73 -15.96
CA ASP A 424 -9.58 -25.12 -14.57
C ASP A 424 -10.81 -24.38 -14.00
N PHE A 425 -11.59 -25.06 -13.18
CA PHE A 425 -12.71 -24.44 -12.47
C PHE A 425 -12.89 -25.13 -11.13
N VAL A 426 -12.53 -24.42 -10.07
CA VAL A 426 -12.59 -24.89 -8.69
C VAL A 426 -13.54 -24.04 -7.87
N SER A 427 -14.10 -24.61 -6.81
CA SER A 427 -14.88 -23.87 -5.82
C SER A 427 -14.46 -24.27 -4.41
N TYR A 428 -14.67 -23.37 -3.46
CA TYR A 428 -14.45 -23.62 -2.03
C TYR A 428 -15.77 -23.44 -1.27
N ASP A 429 -15.88 -24.09 -0.11
CA ASP A 429 -17.10 -24.12 0.72
C ASP A 429 -18.38 -24.62 -0.02
N GLY A 430 -18.19 -25.49 -1.02
CA GLY A 430 -19.28 -26.15 -1.74
C GLY A 430 -18.96 -26.40 -3.21
N THR A 431 -20.02 -26.72 -3.97
CA THR A 431 -19.95 -26.94 -5.43
C THR A 431 -20.78 -25.89 -6.15
N LEU A 432 -20.21 -25.31 -7.20
CA LEU A 432 -20.80 -24.24 -7.98
C LEU A 432 -21.11 -24.74 -9.39
N THR A 433 -22.31 -24.46 -9.90
CA THR A 433 -22.56 -24.51 -11.36
C THR A 433 -22.77 -23.08 -11.85
N ALA A 434 -21.86 -22.59 -12.68
CA ALA A 434 -21.86 -21.20 -13.10
C ALA A 434 -23.09 -20.89 -13.98
N ALA A 435 -23.67 -19.72 -13.76
CA ALA A 435 -24.86 -19.23 -14.47
C ALA A 435 -24.55 -18.12 -15.49
N SER A 436 -23.29 -17.67 -15.58
CA SER A 436 -22.83 -16.69 -16.57
C SER A 436 -21.33 -16.83 -16.83
N GLY A 437 -20.78 -16.00 -17.71
CA GLY A 437 -19.35 -15.97 -17.99
C GLY A 437 -18.83 -17.20 -18.74
N PRO A 438 -17.51 -17.34 -18.89
CA PRO A 438 -16.93 -18.41 -19.70
C PRO A 438 -17.15 -19.82 -19.15
N ALA A 439 -17.52 -19.97 -17.88
CA ALA A 439 -17.85 -21.25 -17.27
C ALA A 439 -19.36 -21.54 -17.24
N GLU A 440 -20.21 -20.73 -17.88
CA GLU A 440 -21.66 -20.91 -17.88
C GLU A 440 -22.07 -22.36 -18.19
N GLY A 441 -22.87 -22.96 -17.31
CA GLY A 441 -23.34 -24.35 -17.41
C GLY A 441 -22.33 -25.41 -16.97
N LEU A 442 -21.07 -25.05 -16.69
CA LEU A 442 -20.07 -25.96 -16.11
C LEU A 442 -20.22 -26.02 -14.58
N THR A 443 -19.98 -27.21 -14.02
CA THR A 443 -19.89 -27.44 -12.58
C THR A 443 -18.42 -27.46 -12.14
N SER A 444 -18.09 -26.72 -11.10
CA SER A 444 -16.75 -26.64 -10.52
C SER A 444 -16.34 -27.94 -9.83
N THR A 445 -15.03 -28.15 -9.69
CA THR A 445 -14.48 -29.17 -8.80
C THR A 445 -14.39 -28.58 -7.38
N PRO A 446 -15.05 -29.17 -6.37
CA PRO A 446 -14.97 -28.67 -5.01
C PRO A 446 -13.60 -28.94 -4.40
N ILE A 447 -13.09 -27.97 -3.65
CA ILE A 447 -11.90 -28.09 -2.81
C ILE A 447 -12.37 -28.57 -1.43
N GLU A 448 -11.82 -29.69 -0.95
CA GLU A 448 -12.28 -30.35 0.29
C GLU A 448 -11.68 -29.76 1.57
N VAL A 449 -10.74 -28.82 1.43
CA VAL A 449 -10.19 -28.04 2.53
C VAL A 449 -10.76 -26.63 2.49
N ARG A 450 -10.85 -25.99 3.65
CA ARG A 450 -11.44 -24.66 3.78
C ARG A 450 -10.64 -23.80 4.73
N GLU A 451 -10.73 -22.51 4.51
CA GLU A 451 -10.36 -21.50 5.49
C GLU A 451 -11.61 -21.08 6.28
N SER A 452 -11.40 -20.35 7.38
CA SER A 452 -12.46 -19.91 8.26
C SER A 452 -12.00 -18.74 9.13
N GLU A 453 -12.92 -18.19 9.91
CA GLU A 453 -12.66 -17.19 10.95
C GLU A 453 -11.67 -17.64 12.05
N GLN A 454 -11.23 -18.90 12.03
CA GLN A 454 -10.20 -19.45 12.92
C GLN A 454 -8.88 -19.73 12.20
N THR A 455 -8.85 -19.56 10.89
CA THR A 455 -7.63 -19.71 10.10
C THR A 455 -6.65 -18.61 10.51
N GLU A 456 -5.42 -19.01 10.80
CA GLU A 456 -4.35 -18.10 11.20
C GLU A 456 -4.01 -17.17 10.03
N LYS A 457 -3.80 -15.88 10.33
CA LYS A 457 -3.36 -14.91 9.32
C LYS A 457 -2.06 -15.37 8.66
N GLY A 458 -2.00 -15.26 7.35
CA GLY A 458 -0.87 -15.75 6.55
C GLY A 458 -0.97 -17.23 6.16
N SER A 459 -2.07 -17.91 6.49
CA SER A 459 -2.40 -19.21 5.89
C SER A 459 -2.88 -19.04 4.44
N SER A 460 -3.01 -20.16 3.72
CA SER A 460 -3.59 -20.21 2.39
C SER A 460 -4.12 -21.61 2.08
N VAL A 461 -4.93 -21.73 1.03
CA VAL A 461 -5.28 -23.00 0.41
C VAL A 461 -4.37 -23.23 -0.79
N GLY A 462 -3.55 -24.27 -0.73
CA GLY A 462 -2.58 -24.60 -1.78
C GLY A 462 -2.73 -26.02 -2.32
N LEU A 463 -2.44 -26.16 -3.62
CA LEU A 463 -2.46 -27.44 -4.32
C LEU A 463 -1.15 -28.19 -4.08
N VAL A 464 -1.22 -29.40 -3.52
CA VAL A 464 -0.04 -30.24 -3.20
C VAL A 464 0.17 -31.39 -4.20
N ASP A 465 -0.88 -31.85 -4.87
CA ASP A 465 -0.80 -32.84 -5.95
C ASP A 465 -1.77 -32.45 -7.07
N ALA A 466 -1.24 -31.92 -8.16
CA ALA A 466 -2.04 -31.46 -9.30
C ALA A 466 -2.74 -32.60 -10.06
N VAL A 467 -2.20 -33.83 -10.02
CA VAL A 467 -2.78 -34.99 -10.70
C VAL A 467 -3.99 -35.49 -9.93
N LYS A 468 -3.88 -35.54 -8.60
CA LYS A 468 -4.98 -35.96 -7.71
C LYS A 468 -5.91 -34.83 -7.32
N LYS A 469 -5.59 -33.58 -7.72
CA LYS A 469 -6.26 -32.36 -7.24
C LYS A 469 -6.35 -32.33 -5.71
N LEU A 470 -5.26 -32.70 -5.03
CA LEU A 470 -5.18 -32.69 -3.58
C LEU A 470 -4.79 -31.29 -3.10
N TRP A 471 -5.60 -30.74 -2.20
CA TRP A 471 -5.43 -29.42 -1.63
C TRP A 471 -5.18 -29.50 -0.13
N GLN A 472 -4.46 -28.52 0.41
CA GLN A 472 -4.16 -28.41 1.82
C GLN A 472 -4.21 -26.94 2.26
N VAL A 473 -4.58 -26.70 3.52
CA VAL A 473 -4.36 -25.40 4.16
C VAL A 473 -2.91 -25.33 4.61
N PHE A 474 -2.14 -24.42 4.03
CA PHE A 474 -0.80 -24.09 4.52
C PHE A 474 -0.91 -23.09 5.66
N ARG A 475 -0.12 -23.29 6.71
CA ARG A 475 -0.02 -22.33 7.83
C ARG A 475 0.79 -21.09 7.45
N GLN A 476 1.54 -21.18 6.37
CA GLN A 476 2.29 -20.09 5.78
C GLN A 476 2.10 -20.16 4.27
N ALA A 477 1.48 -19.12 3.74
CA ALA A 477 1.28 -18.95 2.31
C ALA A 477 2.64 -18.87 1.59
N THR A 478 2.69 -19.40 0.38
CA THR A 478 3.88 -19.45 -0.46
C THR A 478 3.73 -18.68 -1.77
N PRO A 479 3.17 -17.45 -1.78
CA PRO A 479 2.92 -16.72 -3.02
C PRO A 479 4.22 -16.50 -3.80
N GLY A 480 4.23 -16.97 -5.03
CA GLY A 480 5.33 -16.84 -5.97
C GLY A 480 6.42 -17.88 -5.77
N LEU A 481 6.24 -18.83 -4.86
CA LEU A 481 7.15 -19.93 -4.58
C LEU A 481 6.42 -21.25 -4.74
N ARG A 482 7.16 -22.31 -5.07
CA ARG A 482 6.54 -23.63 -5.16
C ARG A 482 6.01 -24.10 -3.79
N ASN A 483 4.75 -24.52 -3.75
CA ASN A 483 4.14 -25.24 -2.63
C ASN A 483 5.06 -26.39 -2.18
N GLN A 484 5.41 -26.45 -0.89
CA GLN A 484 6.34 -27.44 -0.31
C GLN A 484 5.62 -28.55 0.47
#